data_AF-A0AAD1T1E6-F1
#
_entry.id   AF-A0AAD1T1E6-F1
#
_cell.length_a   1.000
_cell.length_b   1.000
_cell.length_c   1.000
_cell.angle_alpha   90.00
_cell.angle_beta   90.00
_cell.angle_gamma   90.00
#
_symmetry.space_group_name_H-M   'P 1'
#
loop_
_entity.id
_entity.type
_entity.pdbx_description
1 polymer ?
#
loop_
_entity_poly.entity_id
_entity_poly.type
_entity_poly.pdbx_seq_one_letter_code
_entity_poly.pdbx_strand_id
1 'polypeptide(L)'
;MAADWWQITLVVLIAGFVNPWELSALHCSFYNFCECGFRPNLNALECELARSVFGQHLACDLVVKAVKQFVETDSPTKPLVLSFHGWTGSGKTFLSSLLVKHLYKDGTRNPHVHYFSPILHFAHAQNVELYKEDLRQWIQGNLTQCSRSVFVFEEMDKMHPGIIDVLVPFLGPSWVVYGTNYRKAIFIFISNAGGDVINQVALDFWRDRKDREEIQLRHLQSAISIAVMSTPEHGFWKSQIMNQSLIDVIVPFLPLRPSHIRQCIQKEAEQQELEYEEDTVQSILNNLVYFPEDEKVFSSTGCKTVSSRVSYFL
;
A
#
# COMPACT_ATOMS: atom_id res chain seq x y z
N MET A 1 -55.20 46.63 42.63
CA MET A 1 -53.77 47.01 42.65
C MET A 1 -53.03 45.79 42.12
N ALA A 2 -52.85 45.72 40.79
CA ALA A 2 -51.60 46.07 40.08
C ALA A 2 -50.50 45.04 40.42
N ALA A 3 -50.30 44.04 39.55
CA ALA A 3 -49.18 43.93 38.59
C ALA A 3 -47.92 43.36 39.31
N ASP A 4 -47.21 42.34 38.82
CA ASP A 4 -46.42 42.39 37.60
C ASP A 4 -45.97 41.01 37.11
N TRP A 5 -45.98 40.87 35.80
CA TRP A 5 -45.41 39.79 35.01
C TRP A 5 -43.96 40.14 34.62
N TRP A 6 -42.94 39.82 35.42
CA TRP A 6 -41.55 39.87 34.94
C TRP A 6 -40.71 38.80 35.65
N GLN A 7 -39.81 38.17 34.88
CA GLN A 7 -38.77 37.19 35.27
C GLN A 7 -39.10 35.70 35.09
N ILE A 8 -39.68 35.37 33.93
CA ILE A 8 -39.18 34.23 33.14
C ILE A 8 -37.90 34.73 32.47
N THR A 9 -36.73 34.53 33.09
CA THR A 9 -35.39 34.55 32.44
C THR A 9 -34.29 34.37 33.49
N LEU A 10 -34.02 33.14 33.92
CA LEU A 10 -32.73 32.80 34.52
C LEU A 10 -32.34 31.34 34.24
N VAL A 11 -32.40 30.94 32.97
CA VAL A 11 -31.77 29.70 32.46
C VAL A 11 -31.05 30.02 31.16
N VAL A 12 -30.07 30.91 31.21
CA VAL A 12 -29.00 31.00 30.20
C VAL A 12 -27.77 31.54 30.91
N LEU A 13 -26.59 31.01 30.55
CA LEU A 13 -25.23 31.47 30.87
C LEU A 13 -24.49 30.73 32.00
N ILE A 14 -24.23 29.44 31.79
CA ILE A 14 -22.84 28.92 31.80
C ILE A 14 -22.70 27.91 30.65
N ALA A 15 -22.86 28.38 29.41
CA ALA A 15 -22.29 27.70 28.24
C ALA A 15 -20.84 28.19 28.09
N GLY A 16 -19.98 27.73 29.00
CA GLY A 16 -18.54 27.91 28.87
C GLY A 16 -18.04 27.04 27.73
N PHE A 17 -17.34 27.66 26.79
CA PHE A 17 -16.69 27.10 25.60
C PHE A 17 -16.13 25.69 25.80
N VAL A 18 -16.92 24.68 25.44
CA VAL A 18 -16.42 23.36 25.09
C VAL A 18 -16.15 23.43 23.59
N ASN A 19 -14.90 23.30 23.20
CA ASN A 19 -14.57 23.38 21.80
C ASN A 19 -15.24 22.23 21.02
N PRO A 20 -15.57 22.40 19.72
CA PRO A 20 -16.25 21.37 18.93
C PRO A 20 -15.52 20.01 18.87
N TRP A 21 -14.22 19.97 19.18
CA TRP A 21 -13.41 18.76 19.26
C TRP A 21 -13.63 17.92 20.51
N GLU A 22 -14.10 18.49 21.62
CA GLU A 22 -14.32 17.75 22.87
C GLU A 22 -15.67 17.00 22.89
N LEU A 23 -16.65 17.44 22.11
CA LEU A 23 -17.95 16.75 21.98
C LEU A 23 -17.88 15.49 21.09
N SER A 24 -16.92 15.39 20.16
CA SER A 24 -16.73 14.15 19.36
C SER A 24 -16.08 13.04 20.19
N ALA A 25 -15.23 13.40 21.16
CA ALA A 25 -14.55 12.47 22.05
C ALA A 25 -15.53 11.78 23.03
N LEU A 26 -16.59 12.47 23.46
CA LEU A 26 -17.59 11.92 24.39
C LEU A 26 -18.58 10.95 23.73
N HIS A 27 -18.73 10.97 22.40
CA HIS A 27 -19.64 10.07 21.68
C HIS A 27 -19.02 8.67 21.39
N CYS A 28 -17.78 8.41 21.79
CA CYS A 28 -17.15 7.09 21.63
C CYS A 28 -17.35 6.13 22.81
N SER A 29 -18.23 6.46 23.76
CA SER A 29 -18.38 5.70 25.01
C SER A 29 -19.34 4.48 24.94
N PHE A 30 -20.17 4.32 23.90
CA PHE A 30 -21.21 3.26 23.94
C PHE A 30 -21.33 2.30 22.76
N TYR A 31 -20.69 2.56 21.60
CA TYR A 31 -20.65 1.60 20.48
C TYR A 31 -19.35 1.77 19.69
N ASN A 32 -18.82 0.66 19.13
CA ASN A 32 -17.56 0.47 18.35
C ASN A 32 -17.31 1.44 17.16
N PHE A 33 -17.39 2.76 17.36
CA PHE A 33 -17.33 3.76 16.29
C PHE A 33 -16.11 4.69 16.38
N CYS A 34 -15.01 4.20 16.96
CA CYS A 34 -13.74 4.93 17.07
C CYS A 34 -12.57 4.15 16.42
N GLU A 35 -12.78 3.43 15.31
CA GLU A 35 -11.66 2.91 14.49
C GLU A 35 -11.11 3.97 13.53
N CYS A 36 -11.06 5.25 13.93
CA CYS A 36 -10.37 6.32 13.20
C CYS A 36 -10.78 6.49 11.71
N GLY A 37 -12.07 6.26 11.44
CA GLY A 37 -12.61 6.31 10.07
C GLY A 37 -12.33 5.07 9.21
N PHE A 38 -11.77 4.00 9.79
CA PHE A 38 -11.62 2.70 9.15
C PHE A 38 -13.00 2.12 8.82
N ARG A 39 -13.30 2.01 7.53
CA ARG A 39 -14.57 1.51 7.00
C ARG A 39 -14.28 0.68 5.74
N PRO A 40 -13.79 -0.56 5.91
CA PRO A 40 -13.38 -1.38 4.80
C PRO A 40 -14.57 -1.75 3.90
N ASN A 41 -14.42 -1.50 2.60
CA ASN A 41 -15.37 -1.95 1.58
C ASN A 41 -14.66 -2.90 0.61
N LEU A 42 -14.56 -4.17 1.03
CA LEU A 42 -13.79 -5.20 0.32
C LEU A 42 -14.44 -5.64 -0.99
N ASN A 43 -15.78 -5.66 -1.07
CA ASN A 43 -16.48 -5.96 -2.33
C ASN A 43 -16.21 -4.89 -3.39
N ALA A 44 -16.17 -3.61 -2.99
CA ALA A 44 -15.82 -2.52 -3.89
C ALA A 44 -14.33 -2.59 -4.28
N LEU A 45 -13.44 -2.96 -3.34
CA LEU A 45 -12.02 -3.18 -3.63
C LEU A 45 -11.83 -4.27 -4.69
N GLU A 46 -12.46 -5.44 -4.52
CA GLU A 46 -12.39 -6.54 -5.50
C GLU A 46 -12.84 -6.08 -6.90
N CYS A 47 -13.98 -5.38 -6.99
CA CYS A 47 -14.46 -4.81 -8.25
C CYS A 47 -13.48 -3.80 -8.86
N GLU A 48 -12.90 -2.92 -8.05
CA GLU A 48 -11.96 -1.89 -8.51
C GLU A 48 -10.64 -2.51 -9.00
N LEU A 49 -10.10 -3.48 -8.26
CA LEU A 49 -8.90 -4.22 -8.66
C LEU A 49 -9.10 -4.93 -10.00
N ALA A 50 -10.25 -5.59 -10.20
CA ALA A 50 -10.57 -6.28 -11.44
C ALA A 50 -10.70 -5.32 -12.66
N ARG A 51 -11.07 -4.06 -12.44
CA ARG A 51 -11.27 -3.05 -13.49
C ARG A 51 -10.02 -2.24 -13.80
N SER A 52 -9.15 -2.05 -12.82
CA SER A 52 -8.08 -1.06 -12.87
C SER A 52 -6.67 -1.66 -12.79
N VAL A 53 -6.51 -2.89 -12.29
CA VAL A 53 -5.19 -3.56 -12.16
C VAL A 53 -5.04 -4.67 -13.20
N PHE A 54 -4.23 -4.40 -14.22
CA PHE A 54 -4.11 -5.29 -15.38
C PHE A 54 -2.96 -6.30 -15.23
N GLY A 55 -3.28 -7.58 -15.46
CA GLY A 55 -2.30 -8.66 -15.54
C GLY A 55 -1.64 -9.04 -14.21
N GLN A 56 -2.25 -8.71 -13.07
CA GLN A 56 -1.75 -9.01 -11.73
C GLN A 56 -2.71 -9.89 -10.92
N HIS A 57 -3.18 -10.99 -11.51
CA HIS A 57 -4.15 -11.91 -10.87
C HIS A 57 -3.67 -12.38 -9.49
N LEU A 58 -2.41 -12.82 -9.38
CA LEU A 58 -1.82 -13.24 -8.10
C LEU A 58 -1.83 -12.12 -7.04
N ALA A 59 -1.46 -10.90 -7.42
CA ALA A 59 -1.36 -9.82 -6.47
C ALA A 59 -2.74 -9.43 -5.93
N CYS A 60 -3.73 -9.33 -6.82
CA CYS A 60 -5.11 -9.02 -6.47
C CYS A 60 -5.68 -10.07 -5.52
N ASP A 61 -5.58 -11.36 -5.86
CA ASP A 61 -6.12 -12.46 -5.07
C ASP A 61 -5.48 -12.54 -3.67
N LEU A 62 -4.15 -12.42 -3.60
CA LEU A 62 -3.41 -12.50 -2.33
C LEU A 62 -3.76 -11.33 -1.41
N VAL A 63 -3.82 -10.10 -1.94
CA VAL A 63 -4.12 -8.91 -1.13
C VAL A 63 -5.55 -8.95 -0.64
N VAL A 64 -6.52 -9.23 -1.51
CA VAL A 64 -7.94 -9.35 -1.12
C VAL A 64 -8.12 -10.38 -0.03
N LYS A 65 -7.56 -11.59 -0.22
CA LYS A 65 -7.67 -12.67 0.75
C LYS A 65 -7.06 -12.30 2.11
N ALA A 66 -5.84 -11.74 2.10
CA ALA A 66 -5.13 -11.38 3.32
C ALA A 66 -5.84 -10.27 4.11
N VAL A 67 -6.27 -9.22 3.41
CA VAL A 67 -6.97 -8.08 4.02
C VAL A 67 -8.35 -8.51 4.53
N LYS A 68 -9.09 -9.34 3.78
CA LYS A 68 -10.37 -9.87 4.21
C LYS A 68 -10.25 -10.66 5.50
N GLN A 69 -9.33 -11.62 5.54
CA GLN A 69 -9.06 -12.41 6.74
C GLN A 69 -8.69 -11.51 7.93
N PHE A 70 -7.85 -10.49 7.72
CA PHE A 70 -7.41 -9.57 8.78
C PHE A 70 -8.54 -8.67 9.29
N VAL A 71 -9.40 -8.17 8.40
CA VAL A 71 -10.53 -7.30 8.75
C VAL A 71 -11.62 -8.08 9.49
N GLU A 72 -11.90 -9.32 9.08
CA GLU A 72 -12.90 -10.19 9.70
C GLU A 72 -12.43 -10.75 11.06
N THR A 73 -11.13 -10.68 11.35
CA THR A 73 -10.57 -11.08 12.65
C THR A 73 -10.69 -9.93 13.65
N ASP A 74 -11.62 -10.03 14.61
CA ASP A 74 -11.87 -8.98 15.62
C ASP A 74 -10.64 -8.65 16.48
N SER A 75 -9.85 -9.69 16.81
CA SER A 75 -8.68 -9.60 17.70
C SER A 75 -7.47 -10.28 17.05
N PRO A 76 -6.82 -9.64 16.05
CA PRO A 76 -5.63 -10.19 15.41
C PRO A 76 -4.50 -10.34 16.44
N THR A 77 -3.65 -11.35 16.26
CA THR A 77 -2.53 -11.65 17.17
C THR A 77 -1.31 -10.76 16.92
N LYS A 78 -1.19 -10.19 15.71
CA LYS A 78 -0.15 -9.28 15.26
C LYS A 78 -0.71 -8.40 14.11
N PRO A 79 -0.09 -7.27 13.74
CA PRO A 79 -0.52 -6.49 12.58
C PRO A 79 -0.36 -7.26 11.28
N LEU A 80 -1.10 -6.83 10.25
CA LEU A 80 -0.97 -7.37 8.90
C LEU A 80 0.25 -6.76 8.22
N VAL A 81 1.17 -7.61 7.75
CA VAL A 81 2.37 -7.19 7.04
C VAL A 81 2.38 -7.74 5.62
N LEU A 82 2.13 -6.85 4.65
CA LEU A 82 2.17 -7.15 3.22
C LEU A 82 3.49 -6.69 2.62
N SER A 83 4.13 -7.52 1.80
CA SER A 83 5.37 -7.15 1.11
C SER A 83 5.24 -7.35 -0.39
N PHE A 84 5.23 -6.25 -1.13
CA PHE A 84 5.03 -6.19 -2.58
C PHE A 84 6.37 -6.20 -3.29
N HIS A 85 6.56 -7.16 -4.20
CA HIS A 85 7.82 -7.37 -4.92
C HIS A 85 7.58 -7.48 -6.42
N GLY A 86 8.42 -6.86 -7.24
CA GLY A 86 8.32 -7.00 -8.69
C GLY A 86 8.99 -5.85 -9.44
N TRP A 87 8.94 -5.89 -10.77
CA TRP A 87 9.58 -4.89 -11.61
C TRP A 87 8.97 -3.48 -11.48
N THR A 88 9.69 -2.47 -11.96
CA THR A 88 9.17 -1.09 -12.00
C THR A 88 7.94 -0.99 -12.91
N GLY A 89 6.97 -0.15 -12.53
CA GLY A 89 5.77 0.12 -13.33
C GLY A 89 4.76 -1.03 -13.43
N SER A 90 4.89 -2.08 -12.63
CA SER A 90 3.96 -3.23 -12.59
C SER A 90 2.67 -3.00 -11.79
N GLY A 91 2.56 -1.88 -11.06
CA GLY A 91 1.35 -1.49 -10.32
C GLY A 91 1.41 -1.59 -8.80
N LYS A 92 2.58 -1.81 -8.18
CA LYS A 92 2.73 -1.96 -6.71
C LYS A 92 2.13 -0.80 -5.91
N THR A 93 2.62 0.43 -6.15
CA THR A 93 2.11 1.64 -5.51
C THR A 93 0.64 1.87 -5.83
N PHE A 94 0.23 1.67 -7.09
CA PHE A 94 -1.15 1.84 -7.52
C PHE A 94 -2.12 0.92 -6.75
N LEU A 95 -1.79 -0.37 -6.63
CA LEU A 95 -2.60 -1.33 -5.86
C LEU A 95 -2.65 -0.93 -4.38
N SER A 96 -1.54 -0.49 -3.78
CA SER A 96 -1.53 -0.03 -2.38
C SER A 96 -2.45 1.17 -2.16
N SER A 97 -2.46 2.13 -3.10
CA SER A 97 -3.34 3.31 -3.04
C SER A 97 -4.80 2.94 -3.18
N LEU A 98 -5.14 1.99 -4.06
CA LEU A 98 -6.50 1.46 -4.19
C LEU A 98 -6.94 0.75 -2.90
N LEU A 99 -6.09 -0.10 -2.33
CA LEU A 99 -6.36 -0.74 -1.04
C LEU A 99 -6.69 0.30 0.03
N VAL A 100 -5.83 1.31 0.22
CA VAL A 100 -6.04 2.38 1.20
C VAL A 100 -7.36 3.13 0.94
N LYS A 101 -7.66 3.47 -0.31
CA LYS A 101 -8.91 4.13 -0.72
C LYS A 101 -10.17 3.34 -0.34
N HIS A 102 -10.07 2.01 -0.28
CA HIS A 102 -11.18 1.14 0.12
C HIS A 102 -11.15 0.74 1.60
N LEU A 103 -10.09 1.08 2.35
CA LEU A 103 -10.04 0.94 3.80
C LEU A 103 -10.55 2.20 4.54
N TYR A 104 -10.33 3.39 3.95
CA TYR A 104 -10.74 4.67 4.52
C TYR A 104 -11.54 5.50 3.53
N LYS A 105 -12.59 6.17 4.01
CA LYS A 105 -13.41 7.08 3.20
C LYS A 105 -12.58 8.20 2.54
N ASP A 106 -11.62 8.75 3.29
CA ASP A 106 -10.75 9.82 2.81
C ASP A 106 -9.50 9.30 2.07
N GLY A 107 -9.40 7.97 1.92
CA GLY A 107 -8.31 7.27 1.25
C GLY A 107 -6.94 7.71 1.75
N THR A 108 -6.05 8.06 0.82
CA THR A 108 -4.66 8.44 1.11
C THR A 108 -4.52 9.76 1.88
N ARG A 109 -5.60 10.56 1.99
CA ARG A 109 -5.62 11.82 2.74
C ARG A 109 -6.00 11.63 4.20
N ASN A 110 -6.38 10.41 4.60
CA ASN A 110 -6.73 10.11 5.98
C ASN A 110 -5.48 10.29 6.88
N PRO A 111 -5.59 10.97 8.04
CA PRO A 111 -4.45 11.25 8.91
C PRO A 111 -3.77 10.01 9.50
N HIS A 112 -4.42 8.85 9.46
CA HIS A 112 -3.90 7.58 9.95
C HIS A 112 -3.27 6.70 8.85
N VAL A 113 -3.09 7.27 7.65
CA VAL A 113 -2.35 6.64 6.56
C VAL A 113 -1.04 7.40 6.38
N HIS A 114 0.08 6.68 6.48
CA HIS A 114 1.40 7.28 6.47
C HIS A 114 2.24 6.67 5.35
N TYR A 115 2.85 7.52 4.53
CA TYR A 115 3.72 7.12 3.43
C TYR A 115 5.17 7.50 3.72
N PHE A 116 6.09 6.55 3.55
CA PHE A 116 7.52 6.75 3.72
C PHE A 116 8.27 6.41 2.44
N SER A 117 8.89 7.41 1.82
CA SER A 117 9.92 7.24 0.79
C SER A 117 11.34 7.43 1.38
N PRO A 118 12.27 6.48 1.16
CA PRO A 118 13.67 6.62 1.56
C PRO A 118 14.36 7.85 0.97
N ILE A 119 14.04 8.19 -0.29
CA ILE A 119 14.63 9.33 -0.99
C ILE A 119 14.19 10.65 -0.34
N LEU A 120 12.94 10.74 0.12
CA LEU A 120 12.39 11.98 0.69
C LEU A 120 12.68 12.10 2.19
N HIS A 121 12.52 11.02 2.95
CA HIS A 121 12.57 11.07 4.42
C HIS A 121 13.91 10.62 5.00
N PHE A 122 14.69 9.82 4.27
CA PHE A 122 15.88 9.15 4.81
C PHE A 122 17.13 9.36 3.91
N ALA A 123 17.23 10.53 3.27
CA ALA A 123 18.19 10.80 2.20
C ALA A 123 19.68 10.75 2.62
N HIS A 124 19.98 11.13 3.86
CA HIS A 124 21.37 11.32 4.32
C HIS A 124 21.82 10.21 5.25
N ALA A 125 22.78 9.39 4.80
CA ALA A 125 23.34 8.29 5.60
C ALA A 125 23.97 8.70 6.94
N GLN A 126 24.40 9.96 7.08
CA GLN A 126 24.98 10.49 8.34
C GLN A 126 23.94 10.62 9.46
N ASN A 127 22.65 10.74 9.11
CA ASN A 127 21.55 11.00 10.04
C ASN A 127 20.78 9.73 10.41
N VAL A 128 21.31 8.54 10.12
CA VAL A 128 20.60 7.26 10.33
C VAL A 128 20.11 7.10 11.77
N GLU A 129 20.89 7.48 12.78
CA GLU A 129 20.45 7.36 14.18
C GLU A 129 19.29 8.31 14.52
N LEU A 130 19.29 9.53 13.97
CA LEU A 130 18.18 10.47 14.11
C LEU A 130 16.91 9.91 13.43
N TYR A 131 17.04 9.43 12.19
CA TYR A 131 15.92 8.85 11.45
C TYR A 131 15.32 7.62 12.14
N LYS A 132 16.16 6.80 12.79
CA LYS A 132 15.68 5.67 13.59
C LYS A 132 14.81 6.14 14.76
N GLU A 133 15.23 7.19 15.46
CA GLU A 133 14.47 7.72 16.60
C GLU A 133 13.17 8.39 16.14
N ASP A 134 13.23 9.25 15.13
CA ASP A 134 12.06 9.94 14.57
C ASP A 134 11.02 8.94 14.07
N LEU A 135 11.45 7.91 13.32
CA LEU A 135 10.55 6.87 12.81
C LEU A 135 9.89 6.07 13.93
N ARG A 136 10.67 5.71 14.97
CA ARG A 136 10.16 4.99 16.15
C ARG A 136 9.08 5.81 16.85
N GLN A 137 9.38 7.07 17.17
CA GLN A 137 8.46 7.97 17.84
C GLN A 137 7.19 8.22 17.00
N TRP A 138 7.35 8.39 15.68
CA TRP A 138 6.23 8.60 14.76
C TRP A 138 5.27 7.41 14.74
N ILE A 139 5.80 6.19 14.56
CA ILE A 139 4.98 4.97 14.51
C ILE A 139 4.28 4.76 15.86
N GLN A 140 5.02 4.85 16.96
CA GLN A 140 4.47 4.67 18.30
C GLN A 140 3.38 5.72 18.62
N GLY A 141 3.62 6.99 18.28
CA GLY A 141 2.67 8.07 18.51
C GLY A 141 1.38 7.89 17.72
N ASN A 142 1.48 7.57 16.42
CA ASN A 142 0.31 7.36 15.57
C ASN A 142 -0.48 6.11 15.94
N LEU A 143 0.21 5.03 16.29
CA LEU A 143 -0.45 3.82 16.77
C LEU A 143 -1.13 4.00 18.14
N THR A 144 -0.62 4.92 18.96
CA THR A 144 -1.26 5.32 20.22
C THR A 144 -2.52 6.14 20.00
N GLN A 145 -2.54 6.98 18.96
CA GLN A 145 -3.74 7.70 18.55
C GLN A 145 -4.76 6.79 17.86
N CYS A 146 -4.27 5.86 17.04
CA CYS A 146 -5.10 4.96 16.26
C CYS A 146 -4.45 3.60 16.03
N SER A 147 -5.01 2.54 16.63
CA SER A 147 -4.51 1.17 16.43
C SER A 147 -4.69 0.63 15.01
N ARG A 148 -5.55 1.25 14.19
CA ARG A 148 -5.85 0.85 12.81
C ARG A 148 -4.96 1.55 11.78
N SER A 149 -3.96 2.36 12.17
CA SER A 149 -3.11 3.07 11.22
C SER A 149 -2.47 2.18 10.16
N VAL A 150 -2.31 2.74 8.95
CA VAL A 150 -1.66 2.09 7.82
C VAL A 150 -0.34 2.78 7.52
N PHE A 151 0.74 2.00 7.44
CA PHE A 151 2.07 2.49 7.11
C PHE A 151 2.53 1.87 5.81
N VAL A 152 2.77 2.71 4.80
CA VAL A 152 3.24 2.32 3.47
C VAL A 152 4.68 2.77 3.32
N PHE A 153 5.60 1.82 3.15
CA PHE A 153 7.01 2.09 2.90
C PHE A 153 7.33 1.79 1.44
N GLU A 154 7.64 2.84 0.69
CA GLU A 154 8.03 2.74 -0.71
C GLU A 154 9.52 2.50 -0.87
N GLU A 155 9.91 1.86 -1.97
CA GLU A 155 11.31 1.59 -2.31
C GLU A 155 12.13 1.00 -1.15
N MET A 156 11.55 0.03 -0.43
CA MET A 156 12.20 -0.64 0.71
C MET A 156 13.55 -1.28 0.37
N ASP A 157 13.79 -1.63 -0.90
CA ASP A 157 15.09 -2.07 -1.41
C ASP A 157 16.20 -1.02 -1.23
N LYS A 158 15.85 0.27 -1.21
CA LYS A 158 16.79 1.39 -1.07
C LYS A 158 16.90 1.92 0.36
N MET A 159 16.09 1.38 1.29
CA MET A 159 16.06 1.84 2.67
C MET A 159 17.25 1.25 3.44
N HIS A 160 17.92 2.08 4.25
CA HIS A 160 19.07 1.64 5.03
C HIS A 160 18.66 0.51 6.02
N PRO A 161 19.38 -0.63 6.07
CA PRO A 161 18.98 -1.78 6.89
C PRO A 161 18.74 -1.44 8.37
N GLY A 162 19.59 -0.58 8.94
CA GLY A 162 19.43 -0.12 10.32
C GLY A 162 18.11 0.63 10.59
N ILE A 163 17.53 1.30 9.59
CA ILE A 163 16.22 1.97 9.75
C ILE A 163 15.09 0.92 9.65
N ILE A 164 15.23 -0.09 8.81
CA ILE A 164 14.26 -1.20 8.69
C ILE A 164 14.12 -1.96 10.02
N ASP A 165 15.23 -2.21 10.71
CA ASP A 165 15.21 -2.92 12.00
C ASP A 165 14.42 -2.18 13.11
N VAL A 166 14.18 -0.87 12.97
CA VAL A 166 13.31 -0.10 13.88
C VAL A 166 11.86 -0.60 13.84
N LEU A 167 11.44 -1.17 12.72
CA LEU A 167 10.06 -1.63 12.52
C LEU A 167 9.78 -2.93 13.29
N VAL A 168 10.81 -3.74 13.55
CA VAL A 168 10.70 -5.11 14.10
C VAL A 168 9.80 -5.21 15.34
N PRO A 169 9.93 -4.34 16.37
CA PRO A 169 9.08 -4.41 17.56
C PRO A 169 7.59 -4.17 17.26
N PHE A 170 7.28 -3.47 16.17
CA PHE A 170 5.91 -3.15 15.77
C PHE A 170 5.26 -4.22 14.90
N LEU A 171 6.03 -5.14 14.30
CA LEU A 171 5.51 -6.17 13.39
C LEU A 171 5.25 -7.53 14.07
N GLY A 172 5.82 -7.74 15.25
CA GLY A 172 5.72 -9.01 16.00
C GLY A 172 4.40 -9.20 16.76
N PRO A 173 4.19 -10.39 17.36
CA PRO A 173 3.01 -10.69 18.18
C PRO A 173 3.03 -10.06 19.58
N SER A 174 4.11 -9.36 19.94
CA SER A 174 4.28 -8.72 21.24
C SER A 174 3.17 -7.69 21.47
N TRP A 175 2.23 -8.08 22.33
CA TRP A 175 0.91 -7.47 22.52
C TRP A 175 0.94 -6.04 23.11
N VAL A 176 2.05 -5.64 23.69
CA VAL A 176 2.21 -4.41 24.46
C VAL A 176 3.67 -3.97 24.32
N VAL A 177 3.93 -3.12 23.33
CA VAL A 177 5.08 -2.23 23.39
C VAL A 177 4.51 -0.95 24.02
N TYR A 178 4.79 -0.71 25.30
CA TYR A 178 4.36 0.49 26.05
C TYR A 178 2.84 0.69 26.32
N GLY A 179 2.07 -0.37 26.52
CA GLY A 179 0.69 -0.29 27.03
C GLY A 179 -0.41 -0.28 25.96
N THR A 180 -0.06 -0.22 24.67
CA THR A 180 -1.03 -0.01 23.58
C THR A 180 -1.14 -1.20 22.63
N ASN A 181 -2.36 -1.53 22.19
CA ASN A 181 -2.63 -2.63 21.27
C ASN A 181 -2.39 -2.21 19.80
N TYR A 182 -1.23 -2.58 19.25
CA TYR A 182 -0.84 -2.27 17.86
C TYR A 182 -1.24 -3.33 16.83
N ARG A 183 -1.93 -4.39 17.25
CA ARG A 183 -2.19 -5.58 16.41
C ARG A 183 -3.17 -5.33 15.27
N LYS A 184 -3.90 -4.22 15.29
CA LYS A 184 -4.87 -3.84 14.25
C LYS A 184 -4.26 -3.03 13.10
N ALA A 185 -2.98 -2.69 13.17
CA ALA A 185 -2.30 -1.90 12.14
C ALA A 185 -2.02 -2.72 10.88
N ILE A 186 -1.78 -2.02 9.77
CA ILE A 186 -1.39 -2.62 8.49
C ILE A 186 -0.07 -1.99 8.03
N PHE A 187 0.90 -2.82 7.71
CA PHE A 187 2.18 -2.42 7.13
C PHE A 187 2.25 -2.93 5.70
N ILE A 188 2.57 -2.04 4.76
CA ILE A 188 2.75 -2.36 3.34
C ILE A 188 4.16 -1.96 2.94
N PHE A 189 4.97 -2.95 2.57
CA PHE A 189 6.31 -2.74 2.06
C PHE A 189 6.30 -2.86 0.54
N ILE A 190 6.86 -1.89 -0.16
CA ILE A 190 6.92 -1.90 -1.62
C ILE A 190 8.39 -1.91 -2.03
N SER A 191 8.78 -2.93 -2.80
CA SER A 191 10.16 -3.10 -3.22
C SER A 191 10.28 -3.61 -4.66
N ASN A 192 11.37 -3.23 -5.32
CA ASN A 192 11.78 -3.83 -6.59
C ASN A 192 12.65 -5.09 -6.42
N ALA A 193 13.08 -5.40 -5.19
CA ALA A 193 13.86 -6.60 -4.89
C ALA A 193 13.12 -7.87 -5.32
N GLY A 194 13.84 -8.77 -5.99
CA GLY A 194 13.27 -9.99 -6.58
C GLY A 194 12.57 -9.79 -7.93
N GLY A 195 12.56 -8.57 -8.47
CA GLY A 195 11.94 -8.27 -9.76
C GLY A 195 12.53 -9.07 -10.92
N ASP A 196 13.85 -9.20 -11.01
CA ASP A 196 14.53 -9.98 -12.06
C ASP A 196 14.10 -11.45 -12.05
N VAL A 197 14.02 -12.04 -10.85
CA VAL A 197 13.63 -13.44 -10.67
C VAL A 197 12.17 -13.67 -11.05
N ILE A 198 11.28 -12.75 -10.67
CA ILE A 198 9.87 -12.80 -11.08
C ILE A 198 9.76 -12.70 -12.62
N ASN A 199 10.54 -11.82 -13.24
CA ASN A 199 10.56 -11.64 -14.68
C ASN A 199 11.04 -12.91 -15.39
N GLN A 200 12.08 -13.56 -14.87
CA GLN A 200 12.61 -14.80 -15.42
C GLN A 200 11.57 -15.92 -15.39
N VAL A 201 10.90 -16.13 -14.24
CA VAL A 201 9.84 -17.16 -14.13
C VAL A 201 8.69 -16.86 -15.09
N ALA A 202 8.27 -15.60 -15.21
CA ALA A 202 7.23 -15.21 -16.17
C ALA A 202 7.65 -15.45 -17.63
N LEU A 203 8.93 -15.24 -17.95
CA LEU A 203 9.49 -15.49 -19.27
C LEU A 203 9.57 -16.99 -19.58
N ASP A 204 9.98 -17.82 -18.61
CA ASP A 204 10.05 -19.27 -18.77
C ASP A 204 8.67 -19.86 -19.05
N PHE A 205 7.63 -19.42 -18.32
CA PHE A 205 6.24 -19.81 -18.60
C PHE A 205 5.79 -19.41 -20.00
N TRP A 206 6.17 -18.21 -20.45
CA TRP A 206 5.84 -17.75 -21.79
C TRP A 206 6.53 -18.58 -22.88
N ARG A 207 7.82 -18.91 -22.71
CA ARG A 207 8.59 -19.77 -23.62
C ARG A 207 8.03 -21.19 -23.68
N ASP A 208 7.54 -21.70 -22.55
CA ASP A 208 6.84 -22.97 -22.43
C ASP A 208 5.43 -22.96 -23.02
N ARG A 209 4.96 -21.81 -23.54
CA ARG A 209 3.58 -21.61 -24.04
C ARG A 209 2.50 -21.90 -23.01
N LYS A 210 2.80 -21.66 -21.73
CA LYS A 210 1.83 -21.72 -20.64
C LYS A 210 1.12 -20.39 -20.48
N ASP A 211 -0.10 -20.44 -19.96
CA ASP A 211 -0.83 -19.24 -19.65
C ASP A 211 -0.19 -18.53 -18.44
N ARG A 212 -0.25 -17.20 -18.46
CA ARG A 212 0.28 -16.38 -17.37
C ARG A 212 -0.46 -16.69 -16.07
N GLU A 213 -1.76 -16.95 -16.19
CA GLU A 213 -2.67 -17.23 -15.09
C GLU A 213 -2.32 -18.56 -14.39
N GLU A 214 -1.56 -19.45 -15.03
CA GLU A 214 -1.04 -20.68 -14.42
C GLU A 214 0.14 -20.43 -13.45
N ILE A 215 0.76 -19.24 -13.49
CA ILE A 215 1.80 -18.88 -12.52
C ILE A 215 1.13 -18.78 -11.15
N GLN A 216 1.61 -19.58 -10.20
CA GLN A 216 1.14 -19.61 -8.82
C GLN A 216 2.24 -19.15 -7.86
N LEU A 217 1.84 -18.72 -6.65
CA LEU A 217 2.77 -18.23 -5.63
C LEU A 217 3.91 -19.22 -5.33
N ARG A 218 3.63 -20.54 -5.33
CA ARG A 218 4.66 -21.58 -5.10
C ARG A 218 5.83 -21.55 -6.09
N HIS A 219 5.63 -21.05 -7.31
CA HIS A 219 6.69 -20.96 -8.32
C HIS A 219 7.62 -19.76 -8.06
N LEU A 220 7.15 -18.77 -7.30
CA LEU A 220 7.82 -17.49 -7.10
C LEU A 220 8.37 -17.33 -5.68
N GLN A 221 7.67 -17.85 -4.67
CA GLN A 221 7.91 -17.55 -3.26
C GLN A 221 9.35 -17.83 -2.84
N SER A 222 9.86 -19.05 -3.11
CA SER A 222 11.23 -19.42 -2.74
C SER A 222 12.26 -18.55 -3.47
N ALA A 223 12.04 -18.29 -4.75
CA ALA A 223 12.96 -17.54 -5.58
C ALA A 223 13.02 -16.05 -5.18
N ILE A 224 11.86 -15.46 -4.84
CA ILE A 224 11.78 -14.10 -4.28
C ILE A 224 12.45 -14.04 -2.91
N SER A 225 12.14 -14.97 -2.00
CA SER A 225 12.75 -14.99 -0.67
C SER A 225 14.27 -15.07 -0.75
N ILE A 226 14.82 -15.94 -1.61
CA ILE A 226 16.26 -16.03 -1.84
C ILE A 226 16.80 -14.71 -2.39
N ALA A 227 16.20 -14.13 -3.43
CA ALA A 227 16.69 -12.89 -4.04
C ALA A 227 16.70 -11.71 -3.05
N VAL A 228 15.61 -11.54 -2.30
CA VAL A 228 15.48 -10.50 -1.27
C VAL A 228 16.49 -10.71 -0.14
N MET A 229 16.75 -11.97 0.22
CA MET A 229 17.67 -12.34 1.28
C MET A 229 19.11 -12.51 0.84
N SER A 230 19.49 -12.41 -0.44
CA SER A 230 20.87 -12.69 -0.91
C SER A 230 21.62 -11.48 -1.44
N THR A 231 20.91 -10.41 -1.77
CA THR A 231 21.52 -9.21 -2.37
C THR A 231 21.91 -8.21 -1.27
N PRO A 232 23.22 -7.96 -1.05
CA PRO A 232 23.68 -7.15 0.09
C PRO A 232 23.19 -5.70 0.10
N GLU A 233 22.84 -5.18 -1.08
CA GLU A 233 22.40 -3.80 -1.29
C GLU A 233 20.91 -3.58 -0.99
N HIS A 234 20.12 -4.65 -0.88
CA HIS A 234 18.70 -4.52 -0.58
C HIS A 234 18.48 -4.30 0.91
N GLY A 235 17.58 -3.37 1.27
CA GLY A 235 17.26 -3.08 2.67
C GLY A 235 16.85 -4.31 3.51
N PHE A 236 16.27 -5.33 2.90
CA PHE A 236 15.91 -6.57 3.59
C PHE A 236 17.09 -7.52 3.87
N TRP A 237 18.28 -7.27 3.30
CA TRP A 237 19.47 -8.09 3.51
C TRP A 237 19.82 -8.18 4.98
N LYS A 238 19.80 -9.41 5.51
CA LYS A 238 20.01 -9.73 6.94
C LYS A 238 19.07 -8.99 7.91
N SER A 239 18.02 -8.34 7.43
CA SER A 239 17.05 -7.66 8.29
C SER A 239 16.40 -8.65 9.25
N GLN A 240 16.12 -8.21 10.46
CA GLN A 240 15.45 -9.08 11.43
C GLN A 240 14.01 -9.42 11.01
N ILE A 241 13.40 -8.60 10.15
CA ILE A 241 12.05 -8.82 9.60
C ILE A 241 11.94 -10.16 8.87
N MET A 242 12.89 -10.46 7.97
CA MET A 242 12.91 -11.73 7.24
C MET A 242 13.29 -12.90 8.16
N ASN A 243 14.30 -12.72 9.02
CA ASN A 243 14.78 -13.75 9.92
C ASN A 243 13.72 -14.21 10.94
N GLN A 244 12.87 -13.29 11.39
CA GLN A 244 11.79 -13.56 12.34
C GLN A 244 10.44 -13.87 11.64
N SER A 245 10.42 -13.99 10.31
CA SER A 245 9.21 -14.28 9.52
C SER A 245 8.05 -13.32 9.85
N LEU A 246 8.34 -12.02 9.96
CA LEU A 246 7.35 -11.01 10.35
C LEU A 246 6.39 -10.63 9.21
N ILE A 247 6.75 -10.93 7.96
CA ILE A 247 5.90 -10.73 6.78
C ILE A 247 4.83 -11.82 6.72
N ASP A 248 3.57 -11.44 6.62
CA ASP A 248 2.45 -12.36 6.45
C ASP A 248 2.33 -12.87 5.03
N VAL A 249 2.40 -11.95 4.07
CA VAL A 249 2.15 -12.26 2.65
C VAL A 249 3.16 -11.54 1.77
N ILE A 250 3.92 -12.35 1.03
CA ILE A 250 4.72 -11.89 -0.10
C ILE A 250 3.81 -11.82 -1.33
N VAL A 251 3.69 -10.63 -1.92
CA VAL A 251 2.80 -10.33 -3.05
C VAL A 251 3.66 -10.05 -4.29
N PRO A 252 3.79 -11.02 -5.22
CA PRO A 252 4.55 -10.85 -6.45
C PRO A 252 3.77 -10.05 -7.49
N PHE A 253 4.45 -9.12 -8.16
CA PHE A 253 3.96 -8.36 -9.29
C PHE A 253 4.72 -8.75 -10.55
N LEU A 254 3.99 -9.35 -11.48
CA LEU A 254 4.50 -9.90 -12.71
C LEU A 254 4.78 -8.78 -13.75
N PRO A 255 5.74 -8.97 -14.68
CA PRO A 255 6.00 -7.99 -15.73
C PRO A 255 4.82 -7.86 -16.71
N LEU A 256 4.62 -6.68 -17.29
CA LEU A 256 3.43 -6.39 -18.12
C LEU A 256 3.68 -6.68 -19.61
N ARG A 257 2.72 -7.36 -20.25
CA ARG A 257 2.70 -7.61 -21.71
C ARG A 257 2.12 -6.40 -22.46
N PRO A 258 2.36 -6.26 -23.77
CA PRO A 258 1.77 -5.19 -24.59
C PRO A 258 0.25 -5.06 -24.44
N SER A 259 -0.47 -6.19 -24.30
CA SER A 259 -1.93 -6.18 -24.08
C SER A 259 -2.35 -5.53 -22.76
N HIS A 260 -1.53 -5.59 -21.71
CA HIS A 260 -1.79 -4.89 -20.44
C HIS A 260 -1.47 -3.41 -20.55
N ILE A 261 -0.41 -3.06 -21.30
CA ILE A 261 -0.07 -1.67 -21.55
C ILE A 261 -1.16 -0.97 -22.37
N ARG A 262 -1.74 -1.67 -23.35
CA ARG A 262 -2.91 -1.19 -24.09
C ARG A 262 -4.04 -0.80 -23.15
N GLN A 263 -4.38 -1.66 -22.19
CA GLN A 263 -5.41 -1.39 -21.19
C GLN A 263 -5.05 -0.17 -20.32
N CYS A 264 -3.78 -0.01 -19.93
CA CYS A 264 -3.33 1.20 -19.23
C CYS A 264 -3.53 2.47 -20.06
N ILE A 265 -3.19 2.45 -21.36
CA ILE A 265 -3.36 3.60 -22.26
C ILE A 265 -4.83 3.98 -22.38
N GLN A 266 -5.68 2.98 -22.66
CA GLN A 266 -7.12 3.18 -22.78
C GLN A 266 -7.71 3.75 -21.49
N LYS A 267 -7.30 3.18 -20.33
CA LYS A 267 -7.80 3.64 -19.04
C LYS A 267 -7.35 5.06 -18.68
N GLU A 268 -6.13 5.41 -19.03
CA GLU A 268 -5.60 6.76 -18.82
C GLU A 268 -6.33 7.77 -19.72
N ALA A 269 -6.56 7.44 -20.99
CA ALA A 269 -7.30 8.31 -21.91
C ALA A 269 -8.75 8.53 -21.45
N GLU A 270 -9.43 7.48 -20.98
CA GLU A 270 -10.75 7.58 -20.35
C GLU A 270 -10.74 8.53 -19.14
N GLN A 271 -9.71 8.46 -18.28
CA GLN A 271 -9.58 9.32 -17.09
C GLN A 271 -9.33 10.79 -17.44
N GLN A 272 -8.69 11.05 -18.58
CA GLN A 272 -8.43 12.40 -19.08
C GLN A 272 -9.57 12.91 -19.99
N GLU A 273 -10.64 12.13 -20.18
CA GLU A 273 -11.75 12.43 -21.08
C GLU A 273 -11.30 12.69 -22.53
N LEU A 274 -10.24 12.00 -22.97
CA LEU A 274 -9.66 12.11 -24.30
C LEU A 274 -10.22 11.03 -25.23
N GLU A 275 -10.60 11.43 -26.44
CA GLU A 275 -10.87 10.48 -27.52
C GLU A 275 -9.54 9.94 -28.06
N TYR A 276 -9.49 8.65 -28.34
CA TYR A 276 -8.31 8.00 -28.89
C TYR A 276 -8.67 7.07 -30.04
N GLU A 277 -7.81 7.07 -31.06
CA GLU A 277 -7.87 6.12 -32.17
C GLU A 277 -6.92 4.95 -31.89
N GLU A 278 -7.26 3.76 -32.40
CA GLU A 278 -6.43 2.56 -32.24
C GLU A 278 -5.02 2.73 -32.83
N ASP A 279 -4.87 3.54 -33.88
CA ASP A 279 -3.58 3.85 -34.49
C ASP A 279 -2.67 4.65 -33.54
N THR A 280 -3.23 5.57 -32.75
CA THR A 280 -2.48 6.32 -31.73
C THR A 280 -2.06 5.41 -30.58
N VAL A 281 -2.96 4.52 -30.13
CA VAL A 281 -2.64 3.52 -29.10
C VAL A 281 -1.50 2.62 -29.57
N GLN A 282 -1.56 2.14 -30.82
CA GLN A 282 -0.50 1.31 -31.40
C GLN A 282 0.82 2.07 -31.54
N SER A 283 0.77 3.35 -31.88
CA SER A 283 1.95 4.22 -31.94
C SER A 283 2.62 4.37 -30.57
N ILE A 284 1.85 4.57 -29.50
CA ILE A 284 2.39 4.63 -28.13
C ILE A 284 3.03 3.29 -27.76
N LEU A 285 2.37 2.16 -28.06
CA LEU A 285 2.89 0.81 -27.80
C LEU A 285 4.22 0.54 -28.51
N ASN A 286 4.34 0.95 -29.78
CA ASN A 286 5.55 0.75 -30.59
C ASN A 286 6.74 1.57 -30.09
N ASN A 287 6.49 2.71 -29.44
CA ASN A 287 7.53 3.58 -28.89
C ASN A 287 8.08 3.09 -27.53
N LEU A 288 7.53 2.03 -26.95
CA LEU A 288 7.98 1.49 -25.65
C LEU A 288 9.16 0.54 -25.82
N VAL A 289 9.98 0.44 -24.77
CA VAL A 289 11.07 -0.52 -24.71
C VAL A 289 10.54 -1.82 -24.10
N TYR A 290 10.87 -2.93 -24.76
CA TYR A 290 10.46 -4.27 -24.33
C TYR A 290 11.67 -5.16 -24.10
N PHE A 291 11.50 -6.17 -23.24
CA PHE A 291 12.50 -7.18 -22.93
C PHE A 291 11.91 -8.60 -23.02
N PRO A 292 12.73 -9.63 -23.30
CA PRO A 292 14.10 -9.52 -23.83
C PRO A 292 14.16 -8.82 -25.20
N GLU A 293 15.32 -8.32 -25.62
CA GLU A 293 15.43 -7.49 -26.85
C GLU A 293 14.96 -8.21 -28.11
N ASP A 294 15.21 -9.52 -28.21
CA ASP A 294 14.86 -10.34 -29.36
C ASP A 294 13.36 -10.71 -29.39
N GLU A 295 12.80 -11.07 -28.24
CA GLU A 295 11.43 -11.59 -28.12
C GLU A 295 10.40 -10.49 -27.84
N LYS A 296 10.83 -9.34 -27.30
CA LYS A 296 10.01 -8.15 -26.98
C LYS A 296 8.70 -8.46 -26.25
N VAL A 297 8.76 -9.34 -25.26
CA VAL A 297 7.58 -9.92 -24.59
C VAL A 297 6.97 -8.98 -23.54
N PHE A 298 7.81 -8.31 -22.76
CA PHE A 298 7.40 -7.54 -21.60
C PHE A 298 7.90 -6.10 -21.66
N SER A 299 7.10 -5.14 -21.19
CA SER A 299 7.50 -3.73 -21.13
C SER A 299 8.54 -3.50 -20.03
N SER A 300 9.66 -2.86 -20.36
CA SER A 300 10.73 -2.54 -19.41
C SER A 300 10.32 -1.51 -18.35
N THR A 301 9.35 -0.64 -18.66
CA THR A 301 8.85 0.41 -17.75
C THR A 301 7.45 0.14 -17.22
N GLY A 302 6.82 -0.99 -17.59
CA GLY A 302 5.42 -1.27 -17.29
C GLY A 302 4.51 -0.13 -17.76
N CYS A 303 3.56 0.28 -16.91
CA CYS A 303 2.67 1.42 -17.20
C CYS A 303 3.19 2.77 -16.65
N LYS A 304 4.41 2.83 -16.10
CA LYS A 304 4.92 4.03 -15.41
C LYS A 304 5.00 5.27 -16.30
N THR A 305 5.35 5.08 -17.58
CA THR A 305 5.53 6.18 -18.55
C THR A 305 4.32 6.36 -19.47
N VAL A 306 3.21 5.69 -19.19
CA VAL A 306 2.02 5.74 -20.05
C VAL A 306 1.34 7.10 -19.97
N SER A 307 1.07 7.62 -18.77
CA SER A 307 0.40 8.92 -18.57
C SER A 307 1.08 10.06 -19.34
N SER A 308 2.41 10.19 -19.20
CA SER A 308 3.18 11.23 -19.93
C SER A 308 3.16 11.08 -21.45
N ARG A 309 2.96 9.85 -21.96
CA ARG A 309 2.88 9.60 -23.41
C ARG A 309 1.48 9.84 -23.92
N VAL A 310 0.45 9.43 -23.19
CA VAL A 310 -0.95 9.72 -23.52
C VAL A 310 -1.11 11.23 -23.71
N SER A 311 -0.71 12.05 -22.76
CA SER A 311 -0.81 13.52 -22.87
C SER A 311 0.10 14.16 -23.92
N TYR A 312 1.03 13.40 -24.52
CA TYR A 312 1.87 13.89 -25.63
C TYR A 312 1.31 13.51 -27.00
N PHE A 313 0.66 12.35 -27.10
CA PHE A 313 0.14 11.78 -28.35
C PHE A 313 -1.36 12.07 -28.57
N LEU A 314 -2.11 12.37 -27.50
CA LEU A 314 -3.54 12.73 -27.49
C LEU A 314 -3.71 14.13 -26.89
#